data_AF-K2QK36-F1
#
_entry.id   AF-K2QK36-F1
#
_cell.length_a   1.000
_cell.length_b   1.000
_cell.length_c   1.000
_cell.angle_alpha   90.00
_cell.angle_beta   90.00
_cell.angle_gamma   90.00
#
_symmetry.space_group_name_H-M   'P 1'
#
loop_
_entity.id
_entity.type
_entity.pdbx_description
1 polymer ?
#
loop_
_entity_poly.entity_id
_entity_poly.type
_entity_poly.pdbx_seq_one_letter_code
_entity_poly.pdbx_strand_id
1 'polypeptide(L)'
;MEWNWQETDWLDFRHDAASLMSLARKFLQAAGEAIGAVRHFNDDDSYQLRIELLSDEAVKTSEIEGESLDRVSVQSSLRRQFGLDADDRQVRVQER
;
A
#
# COMPACT_ATOMS: atom_id res chain seq x y z
N MET A 1 20.41 -9.52 17.03
CA MET A 1 20.31 -9.41 15.57
C MET A 1 21.26 -8.31 15.17
N GLU A 2 22.11 -8.60 14.19
CA GLU A 2 22.91 -7.60 13.51
C GLU A 2 22.05 -7.04 12.37
N TRP A 3 22.02 -5.72 12.25
CA TRP A 3 21.26 -5.05 11.20
C TRP A 3 22.15 -4.90 9.97
N ASN A 4 21.57 -4.98 8.77
CA ASN A 4 22.36 -4.89 7.54
C ASN A 4 23.22 -3.61 7.44
N TRP A 5 22.79 -2.49 8.02
CA TRP A 5 23.57 -1.24 8.04
C TRP A 5 24.82 -1.28 8.93
N GLN A 6 24.95 -2.32 9.77
CA GLN A 6 26.13 -2.55 10.63
C GLN A 6 27.26 -3.27 9.88
N GLU A 7 26.96 -3.88 8.72
CA GLU A 7 27.95 -4.51 7.85
C GLU A 7 28.89 -3.47 7.25
N THR A 8 30.18 -3.78 7.23
CA THR A 8 31.21 -2.80 6.82
C THR A 8 31.16 -2.48 5.33
N ASP A 9 30.60 -3.39 4.53
CA ASP A 9 30.37 -3.28 3.10
C ASP A 9 28.89 -3.03 2.75
N TRP A 10 28.09 -2.50 3.68
CA TRP A 10 26.65 -2.22 3.48
C TRP A 10 26.34 -1.44 2.20
N LEU A 11 27.19 -0.48 1.81
CA LEU A 11 27.02 0.29 0.58
C LEU A 11 27.18 -0.58 -0.69
N ASP A 12 27.95 -1.66 -0.60
CA ASP A 12 28.16 -2.66 -1.64
C ASP A 12 27.30 -3.91 -1.37
N PHE A 13 26.00 -3.70 -1.11
CA PHE A 13 25.07 -4.75 -0.70
C PHE A 13 25.11 -5.99 -1.61
N ARG A 14 25.42 -7.16 -1.02
CA ARG A 14 25.45 -8.46 -1.69
C ARG A 14 24.32 -9.33 -1.20
N HIS A 15 23.70 -10.06 -2.12
CA HIS A 15 22.69 -11.06 -1.80
C HIS A 15 22.86 -12.29 -2.69
N ASP A 16 22.44 -13.45 -2.18
CA ASP A 16 22.35 -14.66 -2.99
C ASP A 16 21.04 -14.64 -3.80
N ALA A 17 21.14 -14.29 -5.09
CA ALA A 17 20.00 -14.29 -5.99
C ALA A 17 19.31 -15.66 -6.08
N ALA A 18 20.09 -16.77 -6.04
CA ALA A 18 19.53 -18.12 -6.15
C ALA A 18 18.62 -18.45 -4.95
N SER A 19 18.97 -17.98 -3.75
CA SER A 19 18.13 -18.12 -2.56
C SER A 19 16.77 -17.43 -2.70
N LEU A 20 16.70 -16.32 -3.44
CA LEU A 20 15.48 -15.53 -3.63
C LEU A 20 14.63 -16.01 -4.81
N MET A 21 15.18 -16.78 -5.76
CA MET A 21 14.48 -17.16 -7.00
C MET A 21 13.13 -17.82 -6.76
N SER A 22 13.03 -18.70 -5.77
CA SER A 22 11.77 -19.39 -5.47
C SER A 22 10.68 -18.44 -4.93
N LEU A 23 11.07 -17.48 -4.10
CA LEU A 23 10.17 -16.46 -3.54
C LEU A 23 9.79 -15.44 -4.61
N ALA A 24 10.76 -14.97 -5.40
CA ALA A 24 10.54 -14.05 -6.50
C ALA A 24 9.56 -14.63 -7.53
N ARG A 25 9.68 -15.93 -7.86
CA ARG A 25 8.74 -16.61 -8.76
C ARG A 25 7.32 -16.65 -8.20
N LYS A 26 7.17 -16.98 -6.90
CA LYS A 26 5.85 -16.97 -6.23
C LYS A 26 5.24 -15.56 -6.22
N PHE A 27 6.06 -14.55 -5.90
CA PHE A 27 5.64 -13.16 -5.93
C PHE A 27 5.17 -12.73 -7.32
N LEU A 28 5.97 -13.01 -8.36
CA LEU A 28 5.61 -12.65 -9.74
C LEU A 28 4.34 -13.36 -10.22
N GLN A 29 4.15 -14.63 -9.84
CA GLN A 29 2.93 -15.37 -10.17
C GLN A 29 1.70 -14.71 -9.50
N ALA A 30 1.76 -14.47 -8.19
CA ALA A 30 0.65 -13.87 -7.46
C ALA A 30 0.35 -12.43 -7.95
N ALA A 31 1.39 -11.65 -8.24
CA ALA A 31 1.24 -10.31 -8.80
C ALA A 31 0.59 -10.36 -10.19
N GLY A 32 0.99 -11.30 -11.04
CA GLY A 32 0.39 -11.52 -12.35
C GLY A 32 -1.09 -11.92 -12.26
N GLU A 33 -1.43 -12.82 -11.34
CA GLU A 33 -2.82 -13.22 -11.06
C GLU A 33 -3.67 -12.03 -10.60
N ALA A 34 -3.16 -11.21 -9.67
CA ALA A 34 -3.85 -10.01 -9.20
C ALA A 34 -4.05 -8.97 -10.31
N ILE A 35 -3.00 -8.65 -11.09
CA ILE A 35 -3.10 -7.73 -12.23
C ILE A 35 -4.10 -8.28 -13.27
N GLY A 36 -4.06 -9.58 -13.54
CA GLY A 36 -5.00 -10.25 -14.44
C GLY A 36 -6.44 -10.09 -13.98
N ALA A 37 -6.72 -10.32 -12.70
CA ALA A 37 -8.06 -10.14 -12.13
C ALA A 37 -8.56 -8.69 -12.25
N VAL A 38 -7.72 -7.71 -11.88
CA VAL A 38 -8.08 -6.28 -11.92
C VAL A 38 -8.39 -5.78 -13.32
N ARG A 39 -7.77 -6.35 -14.37
CA ARG A 39 -8.08 -5.99 -15.77
C ARG A 39 -9.52 -6.29 -16.20
N HIS A 40 -10.25 -7.12 -15.45
CA HIS A 40 -11.63 -7.47 -15.74
C HIS A 40 -12.64 -6.69 -14.91
N PHE A 41 -12.19 -5.76 -14.07
CA PHE A 41 -13.07 -4.93 -13.27
C PHE A 41 -13.73 -3.86 -14.15
N ASN A 42 -14.96 -3.49 -13.82
CA ASN A 42 -15.56 -2.28 -14.36
C ASN A 42 -14.93 -1.04 -13.68
N ASP A 43 -15.33 0.15 -14.13
CA ASP A 43 -14.76 1.39 -13.61
C ASP A 43 -15.07 1.57 -12.11
N ASP A 44 -16.29 1.29 -11.66
CA ASP A 44 -16.69 1.45 -10.26
C ASP A 44 -15.88 0.53 -9.32
N ASP A 45 -15.74 -0.75 -9.68
CA ASP A 45 -14.93 -1.73 -8.94
C ASP A 45 -13.45 -1.32 -8.92
N SER A 46 -12.94 -0.80 -10.04
CA SER A 46 -11.56 -0.30 -10.15
C SER A 46 -11.31 0.91 -9.26
N TYR A 47 -12.26 1.85 -9.22
CA TYR A 47 -12.19 3.02 -8.33
C TYR A 47 -12.29 2.61 -6.87
N GLN A 48 -13.21 1.71 -6.51
CA GLN A 48 -13.32 1.21 -5.14
C GLN A 48 -12.01 0.56 -4.69
N LEU A 49 -11.45 -0.35 -5.49
CA LEU A 49 -10.18 -1.00 -5.16
C LEU A 49 -9.05 0.02 -4.99
N ARG A 50 -8.98 1.03 -5.86
CA ARG A 50 -7.96 2.09 -5.77
C ARG A 50 -8.09 2.88 -4.47
N ILE A 51 -9.31 3.23 -4.06
CA ILE A 51 -9.55 3.92 -2.79
C ILE A 51 -9.12 3.04 -1.61
N GLU A 52 -9.47 1.76 -1.62
CA GLU A 52 -9.11 0.84 -0.54
C GLU A 52 -7.60 0.67 -0.39
N LEU A 53 -6.88 0.45 -1.50
CA LEU A 53 -5.43 0.27 -1.51
C LEU A 53 -4.69 1.53 -1.03
N LEU A 54 -5.06 2.70 -1.55
CA LEU A 54 -4.43 3.96 -1.15
C LEU A 54 -4.73 4.32 0.31
N SER A 55 -5.92 3.96 0.80
CA SER A 55 -6.27 4.18 2.20
C SER A 55 -5.47 3.29 3.15
N ASP A 56 -5.30 2.02 2.77
CA ASP A 56 -4.50 1.07 3.55
C ASP A 56 -3.02 1.51 3.59
N GLU A 57 -2.49 1.96 2.45
CA GLU A 57 -1.11 2.46 2.35
C GLU A 57 -0.90 3.70 3.23
N ALA A 58 -1.80 4.68 3.16
CA ALA A 58 -1.68 5.91 3.94
C ALA A 58 -1.74 5.65 5.44
N VAL A 59 -2.68 4.81 5.90
CA VAL A 59 -2.79 4.45 7.32
C VAL A 59 -1.53 3.72 7.79
N LYS A 60 -1.08 2.69 7.07
CA LYS A 60 0.08 1.88 7.48
C LYS A 60 1.39 2.64 7.42
N THR A 61 1.57 3.52 6.43
CA THR A 61 2.79 4.34 6.34
C THR A 61 2.83 5.37 7.47
N SER A 62 1.71 6.03 7.76
CA SER A 62 1.62 6.93 8.92
C SER A 62 1.90 6.21 10.24
N GLU A 63 1.41 4.97 10.41
CA GLU A 63 1.70 4.17 11.62
C GLU A 63 3.21 3.91 11.81
N ILE A 64 3.99 3.77 10.73
CA ILE A 64 5.46 3.63 10.80
C ILE A 64 6.09 4.92 11.35
N GLU A 65 5.55 6.07 10.97
CA GLU A 65 5.99 7.39 11.44
C GLU A 65 5.41 7.75 12.83
N GLY A 66 4.61 6.86 13.42
CA GLY A 66 3.98 7.06 14.73
C GLY A 66 2.69 7.89 14.70
N GLU A 67 2.17 8.18 13.51
CA GLU A 67 0.90 8.87 13.28
C GLU A 67 -0.26 7.87 13.20
N SER A 68 -1.42 8.24 13.76
CA SER A 68 -2.64 7.43 13.64
C SER A 68 -3.68 8.17 12.82
N LEU A 69 -3.98 7.65 11.63
CA LEU A 69 -4.99 8.21 10.74
C LEU A 69 -6.31 7.43 10.85
N ASP A 70 -7.42 8.17 10.90
CA ASP A 70 -8.74 7.57 10.76
C ASP A 70 -8.99 7.14 9.31
N ARG A 71 -9.15 5.83 9.08
CA ARG A 71 -9.33 5.25 7.75
C ARG A 71 -10.52 5.84 7.00
N VAL A 72 -11.61 6.17 7.70
CA VAL A 72 -12.81 6.76 7.07
C VAL A 72 -12.51 8.17 6.56
N SER A 73 -11.76 8.97 7.33
CA SER A 73 -11.24 10.29 6.92
C SER A 73 -10.37 10.21 5.68
N VAL A 74 -9.43 9.26 5.67
CA VAL A 74 -8.54 9.03 4.52
C VAL A 74 -9.35 8.64 3.29
N GLN A 75 -10.29 7.71 3.41
CA GLN A 75 -11.16 7.31 2.29
C GLN A 75 -12.01 8.46 1.76
N SER A 76 -12.59 9.29 2.64
CA SER A 76 -13.37 10.46 2.25
C SER A 76 -12.50 11.47 1.48
N SER A 77 -11.29 11.74 1.99
CA SER A 77 -10.33 12.65 1.35
C SER A 77 -9.89 12.15 -0.03
N LEU A 78 -9.56 10.85 -0.14
CA LEU A 78 -9.20 10.24 -1.42
C LEU A 78 -10.35 10.26 -2.42
N ARG A 79 -11.58 9.94 -1.99
CA ARG A 79 -12.76 10.01 -2.86
C ARG A 79 -12.98 11.41 -3.41
N ARG A 80 -12.92 12.45 -2.56
CA ARG A 80 -12.99 13.85 -3.00
C ARG A 80 -11.88 14.18 -4.01
N GLN A 81 -10.65 13.74 -3.75
CA GLN A 81 -9.50 13.99 -4.63
C GLN A 81 -9.64 13.31 -6.01
N PHE A 82 -10.28 12.15 -6.07
CA PHE A 82 -10.55 11.45 -7.33
C PHE A 82 -11.88 11.85 -8.00
N GLY A 83 -12.58 12.86 -7.48
CA GLY A 83 -13.87 13.31 -8.03
C GLY A 83 -15.00 12.30 -7.85
N LEU A 84 -14.89 11.41 -6.86
CA LEU A 84 -15.90 10.42 -6.50
C LEU A 84 -16.80 10.99 -5.39
N ASP A 85 -18.05 10.50 -5.33
CA ASP A 85 -18.97 10.86 -4.25
C ASP A 85 -18.38 10.45 -2.89
N ALA A 86 -18.13 11.45 -2.06
CA ALA A 86 -17.73 11.26 -0.68
C ALA A 86 -19.00 11.36 0.20
N ASP A 87 -19.22 10.36 1.05
CA ASP A 87 -20.26 10.44 2.07
C ASP A 87 -19.95 11.64 2.98
N ASP A 88 -20.85 12.62 3.01
CA ASP A 88 -20.65 13.93 3.66
C ASP A 88 -20.85 13.87 5.19
N ARG A 89 -20.86 12.64 5.75
CA ARG A 89 -20.79 12.44 7.20
C ARG A 89 -19.56 13.15 7.70
N GLN A 90 -19.77 14.22 8.48
CA GLN A 90 -18.73 15.05 9.10
C GLN A 90 -17.64 14.17 9.71
N VAL A 91 -16.57 13.92 8.96
CA VAL A 91 -15.42 13.23 9.49
C VAL A 91 -14.71 14.25 10.37
N ARG A 92 -14.78 14.05 11.69
CA ARG A 92 -13.99 14.86 12.61
C ARG A 92 -12.53 14.52 12.35
N VAL A 93 -11.82 15.46 11.73
CA VAL A 93 -10.35 15.43 11.68
C VAL A 93 -9.86 15.46 13.13
N GLN A 94 -9.47 14.31 13.65
CA GLN A 94 -8.62 14.23 14.84
C GLN A 94 -7.21 13.92 14.35
N GLU A 95 -6.50 14.98 13.97
CA GLU A 95 -5.04 14.94 13.93
C GLU A 95 -4.55 15.15 15.37
N ARG A 96 -3.67 14.27 15.85
CA ARG A 96 -2.95 14.40 17.12
C ARG A 96 -1.48 14.15 16.90
#